data_AF-A0A4D4MGQ5-F1
#
_entry.id   AF-A0A4D4MGQ5-F1
#
_cell.length_a   1.000
_cell.length_b   1.000
_cell.length_c   1.000
_cell.angle_alpha   90.00
_cell.angle_beta   90.00
_cell.angle_gamma   90.00
#
_symmetry.space_group_name_H-M   'P 1'
#
loop_
_entity.id
_entity.type
_entity.pdbx_description
1 polymer ?
#
loop_
_entity_poly.entity_id
_entity_poly.type
_entity_poly.pdbx_seq_one_letter_code
_entity_poly.pdbx_strand_id
1 'polypeptide(L)'
;MSATGTGKTLVSIRTADELGARLVLFVVPTLDLAVQTALAWRRDGHSEHMVIVSSLDASGHDDLVAARVMSTTDPHALGGLMSVVGEGDDQIPALTVICTYDSLNKIEETQNTGYAVPPFDLAIMDEAHRIADEGAIHPVVPAPAHTPASALYLAHCTGRGAAYTGPWKRLTSASRAA
;
A
#
# COMPACT_ATOMS: atom_id res chain seq x y z
N MET A 1 2.21 2.56 24.66
CA MET A 1 3.26 1.70 24.08
C MET A 1 2.55 0.55 23.36
N SER A 2 2.25 0.72 22.06
CA SER A 2 1.57 -0.31 21.25
C SER A 2 2.62 -0.98 20.37
N ALA A 3 2.92 -2.24 20.67
CA ALA A 3 3.93 -3.07 20.01
C ALA A 3 3.29 -4.06 19.01
N THR A 4 2.08 -3.80 18.51
CA THR A 4 1.33 -4.74 17.66
C THR A 4 1.53 -4.56 16.16
N GLY A 5 2.32 -3.56 15.72
CA GLY A 5 2.56 -3.27 14.30
C GLY A 5 3.73 -4.02 13.66
N THR A 6 4.81 -4.32 14.40
CA THR A 6 6.07 -4.82 13.81
C THR A 6 5.95 -6.18 13.14
N GLY A 7 5.17 -7.11 13.70
CA GLY A 7 4.98 -8.44 13.13
C GLY A 7 4.22 -8.41 11.80
N LYS A 8 3.18 -7.56 11.71
CA LYS A 8 2.37 -7.42 10.48
C LYS A 8 3.16 -6.72 9.39
N THR A 9 3.86 -5.64 9.73
CA THR A 9 4.70 -4.91 8.77
C THR A 9 5.84 -5.79 8.25
N LEU A 10 6.47 -6.61 9.09
CA LEU A 10 7.52 -7.53 8.63
C LEU A 10 6.97 -8.61 7.69
N VAL A 11 5.79 -9.16 7.98
CA VAL A 11 5.12 -10.13 7.09
C VAL A 11 4.80 -9.50 5.73
N SER A 12 4.33 -8.24 5.70
CA SER A 12 4.12 -7.53 4.44
C SER A 12 5.41 -7.32 3.65
N ILE A 13 6.51 -6.94 4.32
CA ILE A 13 7.82 -6.75 3.67
C ILE A 13 8.24 -8.05 3.00
N ARG A 14 8.26 -9.15 3.75
CA ARG A 14 8.64 -10.46 3.22
C ARG A 14 7.71 -10.94 2.10
N THR A 15 6.42 -10.63 2.17
CA THR A 15 5.49 -10.94 1.08
C THR A 15 5.83 -10.15 -0.19
N ALA A 16 6.17 -8.86 -0.06
CA ALA A 16 6.59 -8.04 -1.19
C ALA A 16 7.90 -8.59 -1.81
N ASP A 17 8.87 -8.96 -0.98
CA ASP A 17 10.13 -9.58 -1.41
C ASP A 17 9.89 -10.90 -2.17
N GLU A 18 9.08 -11.80 -1.62
CA GLU A 18 8.77 -13.10 -2.20
C GLU A 18 8.03 -12.98 -3.54
N LEU A 19 7.20 -11.94 -3.71
CA LEU A 19 6.52 -11.64 -4.97
C LEU A 19 7.41 -10.92 -5.99
N GLY A 20 8.58 -10.40 -5.57
CA GLY A 20 9.34 -9.46 -6.38
C GLY A 20 8.52 -8.21 -6.73
N ALA A 21 7.65 -7.78 -5.81
CA ALA A 21 6.70 -6.70 -6.03
C ALA A 21 7.42 -5.37 -6.27
N ARG A 22 7.09 -4.69 -7.37
CA ARG A 22 7.65 -3.38 -7.72
C ARG A 22 6.73 -2.25 -7.32
N LEU A 23 5.43 -2.42 -7.46
CA LEU A 23 4.44 -1.41 -7.09
C LEU A 23 3.59 -1.91 -5.91
N VAL A 24 3.87 -1.40 -4.72
CA VAL A 24 3.23 -1.85 -3.46
C VAL A 24 2.35 -0.75 -2.88
N LEU A 25 1.14 -1.08 -2.44
CA LEU A 25 0.22 -0.18 -1.73
C LEU A 25 0.04 -0.63 -0.28
N PHE A 26 0.28 0.28 0.66
CA PHE A 26 -0.21 0.19 2.03
C PHE A 26 -1.41 1.11 2.21
N VAL A 27 -2.46 0.61 2.84
CA VAL A 27 -3.62 1.38 3.27
C VAL A 27 -3.69 1.30 4.78
N VAL A 28 -3.58 2.44 5.45
CA VAL A 28 -3.48 2.55 6.91
C VAL A 28 -4.49 3.56 7.48
N PRO A 29 -4.94 3.42 8.73
CA PRO A 29 -5.99 4.29 9.27
C PRO A 29 -5.50 5.68 9.70
N THR A 30 -4.19 5.89 9.89
CA THR A 30 -3.65 7.17 10.36
C THR A 30 -2.32 7.53 9.69
N LEU A 31 -2.00 8.83 9.66
CA LEU A 31 -0.71 9.32 9.19
C LEU A 31 0.45 8.77 10.05
N ASP A 32 0.27 8.66 11.37
CA ASP A 32 1.30 8.07 12.26
C ASP A 32 1.64 6.64 11.87
N LEU A 33 0.64 5.83 11.49
CA LEU A 33 0.87 4.47 11.00
C LEU A 33 1.51 4.47 9.62
N ALA A 34 1.23 5.46 8.78
CA ALA A 34 1.91 5.62 7.49
C ALA A 34 3.40 5.88 7.70
N VAL A 35 3.74 6.79 8.63
CA VAL A 35 5.13 7.09 9.03
C VAL A 35 5.80 5.84 9.59
N GLN A 36 5.16 5.13 10.52
CA GLN A 36 5.71 3.91 11.10
C GLN A 36 5.96 2.82 10.05
N THR A 37 5.05 2.67 9.09
CA THR A 37 5.19 1.75 7.96
C THR A 37 6.39 2.13 7.10
N ALA A 38 6.51 3.41 6.74
CA ALA A 38 7.63 3.91 5.94
C ALA A 38 8.97 3.66 6.62
N LEU A 39 9.08 3.99 7.90
CA LEU A 39 10.30 3.79 8.69
C LEU A 39 10.61 2.31 8.91
N ALA A 40 9.60 1.44 9.01
CA ALA A 40 9.82 -0.01 9.08
C ALA A 40 10.38 -0.55 7.76
N TRP A 41 9.84 -0.10 6.63
CA TRP A 41 10.34 -0.41 5.29
C TRP A 41 11.83 -0.05 5.17
N ARG A 42 12.18 1.20 5.49
CA ARG A 42 13.57 1.68 5.48
C ARG A 42 14.48 0.89 6.41
N ARG A 43 14.02 0.59 7.63
CA ARG A 43 14.81 -0.19 8.61
C ARG A 43 15.10 -1.63 8.14
N ASP A 44 14.26 -2.18 7.28
CA ASP A 44 14.49 -3.51 6.70
C ASP A 44 15.42 -3.49 5.47
N GLY A 45 15.88 -2.31 5.04
CA GLY A 45 16.88 -2.14 3.98
C GLY A 45 16.29 -1.72 2.63
N HIS A 46 14.97 -1.53 2.53
CA HIS A 46 14.29 -1.05 1.34
C HIS A 46 14.67 0.40 1.05
N SER A 47 15.12 0.68 -0.17
CA SER A 47 15.63 2.00 -0.60
C SER A 47 14.87 2.59 -1.79
N GLU A 48 13.83 1.90 -2.26
CA GLU A 48 12.96 2.32 -3.35
C GLU A 48 12.23 3.63 -3.05
N HIS A 49 11.65 4.23 -4.09
CA HIS A 49 10.84 5.43 -3.93
C HIS A 49 9.65 5.13 -3.04
N MET A 50 9.36 6.03 -2.11
CA MET A 50 8.20 5.93 -1.22
C MET A 50 7.40 7.22 -1.28
N VAL A 51 6.08 7.10 -1.33
CA VAL A 51 5.17 8.25 -1.33
C VAL A 51 4.03 8.04 -0.34
N ILE A 52 3.82 9.03 0.53
CA ILE A 52 2.67 9.10 1.43
C ILE A 52 1.55 9.92 0.78
N VAL A 53 0.37 9.32 0.73
CA VAL A 53 -0.86 9.94 0.23
C VAL A 53 -1.82 10.07 1.40
N SER A 54 -1.95 11.28 1.95
CA SER A 54 -2.83 11.55 3.09
C SER A 54 -3.57 12.87 2.92
N SER A 55 -4.70 13.03 3.60
CA SER A 55 -5.44 14.29 3.70
C SER A 55 -4.76 15.23 4.71
N LEU A 56 -3.99 14.65 5.62
CA LEU A 56 -3.23 15.32 6.67
C LEU A 56 -1.86 15.75 6.17
N ASP A 57 -1.33 16.80 6.78
CA ASP A 57 -0.02 17.33 6.45
C ASP A 57 1.10 16.40 6.94
N ALA A 58 1.81 15.79 5.99
CA ALA A 58 2.97 14.95 6.27
C ALA A 58 4.26 15.75 6.52
N SER A 59 4.28 17.05 6.21
CA SER A 59 5.50 17.89 6.28
C SER A 59 6.01 18.11 7.70
N GLY A 60 5.16 17.93 8.72
CA GLY A 60 5.53 18.03 10.14
C GLY A 60 6.32 16.83 10.70
N HIS A 61 6.67 15.84 9.87
CA HIS A 61 7.40 14.65 10.31
C HIS A 61 8.84 14.67 9.77
N ASP A 62 9.77 15.17 10.58
CA ASP A 62 11.21 15.21 10.25
C ASP A 62 11.77 13.82 9.86
N ASP A 63 11.24 12.77 10.47
CA ASP A 63 11.62 11.38 10.19
C ASP A 63 11.33 10.99 8.72
N LEU A 64 10.28 11.52 8.09
CA LEU A 64 9.97 11.26 6.68
C LEU A 64 10.99 11.91 5.76
N VAL A 65 11.44 13.12 6.10
CA VAL A 65 12.48 13.84 5.36
C VAL A 65 13.80 13.07 5.45
N ALA A 66 14.20 12.66 6.65
CA ALA A 66 15.40 11.84 6.87
C ALA A 66 15.33 10.49 6.13
N ALA A 67 14.14 9.89 6.07
CA ALA A 67 13.86 8.64 5.35
C ALA A 67 13.68 8.81 3.83
N ARG A 68 13.77 10.04 3.30
CA ARG A 68 13.53 10.38 1.88
C ARG A 68 12.19 9.85 1.38
N VAL A 69 11.13 10.06 2.17
CA VAL A 69 9.76 9.69 1.81
C VAL A 69 9.06 10.94 1.29
N MET A 70 8.51 10.85 0.08
CA MET A 70 7.74 11.93 -0.53
C MET A 70 6.33 11.97 0.03
N SER A 71 5.62 13.07 -0.15
CA SER A 71 4.17 13.12 0.05
C SER A 71 3.50 13.87 -1.10
N THR A 72 2.31 13.41 -1.50
CA THR A 72 1.48 14.08 -2.50
C THR A 72 0.01 13.85 -2.20
N THR A 73 -0.81 14.83 -2.55
CA THR A 73 -2.27 14.69 -2.63
C THR A 73 -2.80 14.87 -4.04
N ASP A 74 -1.92 15.14 -5.00
CA ASP A 74 -2.26 15.32 -6.42
C ASP A 74 -2.27 13.98 -7.14
N PRO A 75 -3.43 13.53 -7.67
CA PRO A 75 -3.52 12.31 -8.45
C PRO A 75 -2.68 12.33 -9.72
N HIS A 76 -2.43 13.49 -10.35
CA HIS A 76 -1.60 13.57 -11.55
C HIS A 76 -0.13 13.29 -11.23
N ALA A 77 0.42 13.93 -10.20
CA ALA A 77 1.77 13.64 -9.72
C ALA A 77 1.93 12.16 -9.33
N LEU A 78 0.95 11.59 -8.63
CA LEU A 78 0.97 10.18 -8.24
C LEU A 78 0.89 9.25 -9.45
N GLY A 79 -0.05 9.49 -10.37
CA GLY A 79 -0.22 8.69 -11.59
C GLY A 79 1.02 8.72 -12.49
N GLY A 80 1.66 9.87 -12.62
CA GLY A 80 2.93 10.02 -13.34
C GLY A 80 4.03 9.15 -12.72
N LEU A 81 4.19 9.22 -11.39
CA LEU A 81 5.19 8.42 -10.66
C LEU A 81 4.93 6.90 -10.81
N MET A 82 3.67 6.47 -10.71
CA MET A 82 3.29 5.07 -10.87
C MET A 82 3.50 4.57 -12.31
N SER A 83 3.25 5.42 -13.31
CA SER A 83 3.32 5.03 -14.73
C SER A 83 4.71 4.70 -15.24
N VAL A 84 5.75 5.15 -14.53
CA VAL A 84 7.16 4.92 -14.88
C VAL A 84 7.79 3.79 -14.05
N VAL A 85 7.00 3.03 -13.28
CA VAL A 85 7.49 1.86 -12.55
C VAL A 85 7.64 0.67 -13.50
N GLY A 86 8.82 0.04 -13.52
CA GLY A 86 9.07 -1.13 -14.35
C GLY A 86 10.54 -1.58 -14.37
N GLU A 87 10.90 -2.41 -15.33
CA GLU A 87 12.22 -3.07 -15.44
C GLU A 87 13.19 -2.36 -16.39
N GLY A 88 12.76 -1.33 -17.11
CA GLY A 88 13.59 -0.62 -18.08
C GLY A 88 14.66 0.28 -17.42
N ASP A 89 15.75 0.54 -18.15
CA ASP A 89 16.89 1.34 -17.64
C ASP A 89 16.49 2.79 -17.27
N ASP A 90 15.48 3.35 -17.94
CA ASP A 90 14.94 4.69 -17.67
C ASP A 90 13.72 4.68 -16.73
N GLN A 91 13.40 3.52 -16.14
CA GLN A 91 12.23 3.33 -15.27
C GLN A 91 12.62 3.31 -13.80
N ILE A 92 11.63 3.62 -12.95
CA ILE A 92 11.79 3.44 -11.51
C ILE A 92 11.64 1.94 -11.20
N PRO A 93 12.63 1.28 -10.58
CA PRO A 93 12.60 -0.17 -10.38
C PRO A 93 11.50 -0.61 -9.41
N ALA A 94 11.17 0.21 -8.40
CA ALA A 94 10.09 -0.03 -7.46
C ALA A 94 9.58 1.27 -6.82
N LEU A 95 8.31 1.25 -6.41
CA LEU A 95 7.59 2.31 -5.73
C LEU A 95 6.68 1.72 -4.65
N THR A 96 6.82 2.22 -3.42
CA THR A 96 5.87 1.96 -2.33
C THR A 96 4.97 3.16 -2.09
N VAL A 97 3.68 2.97 -2.26
CA VAL A 97 2.64 3.96 -1.94
C VAL A 97 2.06 3.64 -0.58
N ILE A 98 2.02 4.61 0.33
CA ILE A 98 1.39 4.46 1.65
C ILE A 98 0.25 5.48 1.74
N CYS A 99 -0.98 5.00 1.75
CA CYS A 99 -2.18 5.80 1.68
C CYS A 99 -2.96 5.72 2.99
N THR A 100 -3.48 6.83 3.49
CA THR A 100 -4.52 6.78 4.52
C THR A 100 -5.87 6.41 3.89
N TYR A 101 -6.74 5.72 4.63
CA TYR A 101 -8.06 5.29 4.11
C TYR A 101 -8.88 6.45 3.54
N ASP A 102 -8.87 7.60 4.23
CA ASP A 102 -9.56 8.82 3.81
C ASP A 102 -9.03 9.46 2.52
N SER A 103 -7.92 8.94 1.98
CA SER A 103 -7.24 9.42 0.78
C SER A 103 -7.21 8.39 -0.34
N LEU A 104 -7.89 7.25 -0.18
CA LEU A 104 -7.98 6.21 -1.19
C LEU A 104 -8.57 6.70 -2.51
N ASN A 105 -9.47 7.70 -2.48
CA ASN A 105 -10.03 8.31 -3.69
C ASN A 105 -8.92 8.86 -4.60
N LYS A 106 -7.82 9.36 -4.04
CA LYS A 106 -6.68 9.87 -4.84
C LYS A 106 -5.97 8.76 -5.61
N ILE A 107 -5.96 7.54 -5.07
CA ILE A 107 -5.43 6.34 -5.77
C ILE A 107 -6.36 5.97 -6.94
N GLU A 108 -7.68 6.03 -6.73
CA GLU A 108 -8.65 5.78 -7.79
C GLU A 108 -8.56 6.84 -8.90
N GLU A 109 -8.46 8.11 -8.51
CA GLU A 109 -8.35 9.26 -9.41
C GLU A 109 -7.13 9.17 -10.34
N THR A 110 -6.06 8.45 -9.98
CA THR A 110 -4.89 8.29 -10.87
C THR A 110 -5.28 7.64 -12.19
N GLN A 111 -6.32 6.80 -12.23
CA GLN A 111 -6.80 6.14 -13.45
C GLN A 111 -7.36 7.12 -14.49
N ASN A 112 -7.78 8.30 -14.04
CA ASN A 112 -8.39 9.34 -14.88
C ASN A 112 -7.40 10.43 -15.33
N THR A 113 -6.13 10.30 -14.98
CA THR A 113 -5.10 11.33 -15.24
C THR A 113 -4.57 11.33 -16.67
N GLY A 114 -4.87 10.28 -17.45
CA GLY A 114 -4.29 10.05 -18.78
C GLY A 114 -2.94 9.32 -18.77
N TYR A 115 -2.34 9.09 -17.60
CA TYR A 115 -1.17 8.23 -17.45
C TYR A 115 -1.56 6.74 -17.56
N ALA A 116 -0.66 5.93 -18.13
CA ALA A 116 -0.79 4.48 -18.13
C ALA A 116 -0.39 3.92 -16.75
N VAL A 117 -1.30 4.01 -15.78
CA VAL A 117 -1.04 3.57 -14.40
C VAL A 117 -1.14 2.03 -14.32
N PRO A 118 -0.04 1.33 -13.97
CA PRO A 118 -0.07 -0.11 -13.78
C PRO A 118 -0.82 -0.49 -12.50
N PRO A 119 -1.35 -1.72 -12.41
CA PRO A 119 -1.90 -2.21 -11.16
C PRO A 119 -0.80 -2.39 -10.11
N PHE A 120 -1.15 -2.28 -8.83
CA PHE A 120 -0.27 -2.67 -7.73
C PHE A 120 0.04 -4.17 -7.77
N ASP A 121 1.31 -4.57 -7.64
CA ASP A 121 1.68 -5.97 -7.49
C ASP A 121 1.20 -6.53 -6.14
N LEU A 122 1.16 -5.69 -5.10
CA LEU A 122 0.70 -6.05 -3.77
C LEU A 122 -0.04 -4.87 -3.12
N ALA A 123 -1.26 -5.10 -2.65
CA ALA A 123 -2.01 -4.16 -1.83
C ALA A 123 -2.25 -4.73 -0.44
N ILE A 124 -2.05 -3.88 0.57
CA ILE A 124 -1.97 -4.24 1.98
C ILE A 124 -2.87 -3.31 2.77
N MET A 125 -3.94 -3.83 3.37
CA MET A 125 -4.89 -3.03 4.14
C MET A 125 -4.75 -3.36 5.63
N ASP A 126 -4.27 -2.41 6.42
CA ASP A 126 -4.11 -2.56 7.87
C ASP A 126 -5.34 -2.05 8.61
N GLU A 127 -5.73 -2.74 9.69
CA GLU A 127 -6.91 -2.39 10.50
C GLU A 127 -8.24 -2.30 9.71
N ALA A 128 -8.36 -3.04 8.61
CA ALA A 128 -9.51 -3.00 7.69
C ALA A 128 -10.88 -3.26 8.37
N HIS A 129 -10.89 -3.97 9.51
CA HIS A 129 -12.07 -4.18 10.33
C HIS A 129 -12.64 -2.88 10.92
N ARG A 130 -11.79 -1.93 11.31
CA ARG A 130 -12.23 -0.67 11.95
C ARG A 130 -13.01 0.21 10.98
N ILE A 131 -12.62 0.19 9.72
CA ILE A 131 -13.28 0.95 8.66
C ILE A 131 -14.60 0.28 8.25
N ALA A 132 -14.68 -1.05 8.28
CA ALA A 132 -15.92 -1.78 8.01
C ALA A 132 -17.01 -1.51 9.06
N ASP A 133 -16.62 -1.28 10.32
CA ASP A 133 -17.55 -1.02 11.42
C ASP A 133 -18.06 0.44 11.46
N GLU A 134 -17.32 1.39 10.88
CA GLU A 134 -17.65 2.84 10.89
C GLU A 134 -18.66 3.26 9.79
N GLY A 135 -19.15 2.32 8.97
CA GLY A 135 -20.24 2.56 8.01
C GLY A 135 -19.91 3.52 6.86
N ALA A 136 -18.66 4.02 6.80
CA ALA A 136 -18.15 4.82 5.71
C ALA A 136 -17.23 3.94 4.84
N ILE A 137 -17.50 3.97 3.53
CA ILE A 137 -16.79 3.28 2.43
C ILE A 137 -17.45 1.93 2.02
N HIS A 138 -17.96 1.92 0.77
CA HIS A 138 -18.47 0.74 0.08
C HIS A 138 -17.40 -0.37 -0.01
N PRO A 139 -17.75 -1.65 0.12
CA PRO A 139 -16.79 -2.71 0.39
C PRO A 139 -15.85 -2.98 -0.79
N VAL A 140 -14.56 -2.71 -0.58
CA VAL A 140 -13.49 -3.57 -1.05
C VAL A 140 -13.51 -4.83 -0.17
N VAL A 141 -13.99 -5.94 -0.74
CA VAL A 141 -13.98 -7.35 -0.27
C VAL A 141 -14.52 -7.62 1.15
N PRO A 142 -15.62 -8.38 1.31
CA PRO A 142 -16.02 -8.87 2.62
C PRO A 142 -15.00 -9.88 3.17
N ALA A 143 -14.62 -9.68 4.44
CA ALA A 143 -13.86 -10.63 5.23
C ALA A 143 -14.56 -12.00 5.28
N PRO A 144 -13.84 -13.13 5.21
CA PRO A 144 -14.40 -14.42 5.60
C PRO A 144 -14.74 -14.38 7.10
N ALA A 145 -15.87 -15.00 7.47
CA ALA A 145 -16.58 -14.90 8.75
C ALA A 145 -15.83 -15.41 10.01
N HIS A 146 -14.50 -15.49 9.98
CA HIS A 146 -13.64 -15.99 11.06
C HIS A 146 -12.25 -15.33 11.04
N THR A 147 -12.15 -14.12 10.49
CA THR A 147 -10.90 -13.35 10.50
C THR A 147 -10.78 -12.59 11.82
N PRO A 148 -9.71 -12.78 12.62
CA PRO A 148 -9.51 -11.99 13.83
C PRO A 148 -9.36 -10.51 13.47
N ALA A 149 -9.90 -9.63 14.31
CA ALA A 149 -9.95 -8.19 14.09
C ALA A 149 -8.60 -7.61 13.58
N SER A 150 -7.46 -8.06 14.11
CA SER A 150 -6.14 -7.53 13.73
C SER A 150 -5.58 -7.92 12.34
N ALA A 151 -6.33 -8.52 11.42
CA ALA A 151 -5.78 -9.10 10.20
C ALA A 151 -5.39 -8.09 9.10
N LEU A 152 -4.20 -8.32 8.53
CA LEU A 152 -3.68 -7.66 7.34
C LEU A 152 -4.31 -8.29 6.09
N TYR A 153 -4.94 -7.51 5.22
CA TYR A 153 -5.43 -8.02 3.93
C TYR A 153 -4.36 -7.84 2.87
N LEU A 154 -3.88 -8.94 2.30
CA LEU A 154 -2.91 -8.97 1.20
C LEU A 154 -3.61 -9.38 -0.08
N ALA A 155 -3.49 -8.55 -1.11
CA ALA A 155 -4.04 -8.82 -2.43
C ALA A 155 -2.94 -8.69 -3.49
N HIS A 156 -2.72 -9.75 -4.28
CA HIS A 156 -1.81 -9.74 -5.42
C HIS A 156 -2.59 -9.47 -6.71
N CYS A 157 -2.27 -8.39 -7.44
CA CYS A 157 -2.96 -8.08 -8.70
C CYS A 157 -2.17 -8.65 -9.88
N THR A 158 -2.68 -9.70 -10.53
CA THR A 158 -2.15 -10.14 -11.82
C THR A 158 -3.10 -9.70 -12.94
N GLY A 159 -2.84 -8.57 -13.62
CA GLY A 159 -3.60 -8.26 -14.83
C GLY A 159 -3.47 -6.84 -15.39
N ARG A 160 -3.02 -6.73 -16.64
CA ARG A 160 -3.07 -5.50 -17.46
C ARG A 160 -4.53 -5.03 -17.66
N GLY A 161 -4.82 -3.79 -17.29
CA GLY A 161 -5.80 -2.95 -17.97
C GLY A 161 -7.29 -3.27 -17.84
N ALA A 162 -7.75 -3.88 -16.74
CA ALA A 162 -9.17 -3.98 -16.43
C ALA A 162 -9.49 -3.21 -15.14
N ALA A 163 -10.53 -2.37 -15.18
CA ALA A 163 -11.05 -1.66 -14.01
C ALA A 163 -11.17 -2.62 -12.81
N TYR A 164 -10.68 -2.19 -11.65
CA TYR A 164 -10.70 -2.90 -10.38
C TYR A 164 -12.14 -3.24 -9.93
N THR A 165 -12.73 -4.26 -10.56
CA THR A 165 -14.12 -4.69 -10.35
C THR A 165 -14.24 -6.20 -10.15
N GLY A 166 -13.12 -6.94 -10.12
CA GLY A 166 -13.10 -8.37 -9.82
C GLY A 166 -13.00 -8.67 -8.31
N PRO A 167 -13.68 -9.69 -7.79
CA PRO A 167 -13.54 -10.12 -6.40
C PRO A 167 -12.13 -10.71 -6.18
N TRP A 168 -11.38 -10.02 -5.33
CA TRP A 168 -10.01 -10.34 -4.96
C TRP A 168 -9.89 -11.74 -4.35
N LYS A 169 -8.97 -12.56 -4.87
CA LYS A 169 -8.75 -13.93 -4.39
C LYS A 169 -7.67 -13.97 -3.31
N ARG A 170 -7.97 -14.71 -2.24
CA ARG A 170 -7.09 -15.00 -1.10
C ARG A 170 -5.81 -15.68 -1.54
N LEU A 171 -4.65 -15.11 -1.22
CA LEU A 171 -3.40 -15.87 -1.12
C LEU A 171 -3.37 -16.54 0.25
N THR A 172 -3.58 -17.85 0.30
CA THR A 172 -3.25 -18.64 1.50
C THR A 172 -1.74 -18.79 1.55
N SER A 173 -1.13 -18.40 2.66
CA SER A 173 0.28 -18.69 2.95
C SER A 173 0.54 -20.17 2.67
N ALA A 174 1.39 -20.46 1.67
CA ALA A 174 1.86 -21.81 1.46
C ALA A 174 2.63 -22.24 2.72
N SER A 175 2.13 -23.28 3.38
CA SER A 175 2.80 -23.93 4.49
C SER A 175 4.19 -24.39 4.05
N ARG A 176 5.24 -23.89 4.70
CA ARG A 176 6.49 -24.65 4.79
C ARG A 176 6.24 -25.87 5.67
N ALA A 177 6.31 -27.07 5.12
CA ALA A 177 6.80 -28.27 5.80
C ALA A 177 6.94 -29.45 4.83
N ALA A 178 8.18 -29.98 4.79
CA ALA A 178 8.66 -31.30 4.34
C ALA A 178 8.49 -31.69 2.87
#